data_AF-A0A7Y8NRL7-F1
#
_entry.id   AF-A0A7Y8NRL7-F1
#
_cell.length_a   1.000
_cell.length_b   1.000
_cell.length_c   1.000
_cell.angle_alpha   90.00
_cell.angle_beta   90.00
_cell.angle_gamma   90.00
#
_symmetry.space_group_name_H-M   'P 1'
#
loop_
_entity.id
_entity.type
_entity.pdbx_description
1 polymer ?
#
loop_
_entity_poly.entity_id
_entity_poly.type
_entity_poly.pdbx_seq_one_letter_code
_entity_poly.pdbx_strand_id
1 'polypeptide(L)'
;MKKILVYMFLFFSIVSLSGCLKEGLPVTNNSNQKAISGFDFEFRWLSQDTVRQNGQVVDIRTVSSVAKLNNTIKITSRADGNDTIYCKLSIPSSVPTKQRINVKLTSIWAYAAIPNAANIAPQNGSPELGKPGDFSKATSYKVTAADGSSKTYTVVVAPLPVVNQWEGLYHSTGHFDHPTSPRDLNLDKYFTSVDASTITGDHSDLGSSGYTITIKINSDNSVVVTQYASGSLLGEMVPGAVNKYDPATKTFTLNYRYMGGNGYRTISETLKLK
;
A
#
# COMPACT_ATOMS: atom_id res chain seq x y z
N MET A 1 38.93 -27.23 63.55
CA MET A 1 39.91 -26.89 62.49
C MET A 1 39.60 -27.54 61.14
N LYS A 2 39.32 -28.85 61.06
CA LYS A 2 38.97 -29.53 59.79
C LYS A 2 37.77 -28.93 59.01
N LYS A 3 36.70 -28.51 59.69
CA LYS A 3 35.51 -27.93 59.02
C LYS A 3 35.75 -26.53 58.43
N ILE A 4 36.55 -25.69 59.11
CA ILE A 4 36.91 -24.34 58.63
C ILE A 4 37.81 -24.42 57.39
N LEU A 5 38.74 -25.37 57.35
CA LEU A 5 39.60 -25.61 56.19
C LEU A 5 38.80 -26.02 54.95
N VAL A 6 37.75 -26.83 55.13
CA VAL A 6 36.85 -27.27 54.04
C VAL A 6 36.00 -26.11 53.51
N TYR A 7 35.47 -25.25 54.38
CA TYR A 7 34.72 -24.06 53.93
C TYR A 7 35.62 -23.04 53.23
N MET A 8 36.88 -22.90 53.66
CA MET A 8 37.86 -22.03 53.01
C MET A 8 38.26 -22.55 51.62
N PHE A 9 38.39 -23.88 51.47
CA PHE A 9 38.65 -24.51 50.16
C PHE A 9 37.46 -24.36 49.21
N LEU A 10 36.22 -24.53 49.70
CA LEU A 10 35.01 -24.41 48.91
C LEU A 10 34.74 -22.96 48.45
N PHE A 11 35.05 -21.97 49.29
CA PHE A 11 34.96 -20.54 48.92
C PHE A 11 36.00 -20.16 47.86
N PHE A 12 37.22 -20.72 47.95
CA PHE A 12 38.26 -20.48 46.95
C PHE A 12 37.93 -21.10 45.59
N SER A 13 37.28 -22.28 45.56
CA SER A 13 36.83 -22.94 44.32
C SER A 13 35.71 -22.21 43.57
N ILE A 14 34.86 -21.45 44.28
CA ILE A 14 33.78 -20.66 43.68
C ILE A 14 34.32 -19.36 43.05
N VAL A 15 35.39 -18.79 43.59
CA VAL A 15 36.03 -17.56 43.09
C VAL A 15 36.97 -17.83 41.91
N SER A 16 37.53 -19.04 41.79
CA SER A 16 38.47 -19.40 40.72
C SER A 16 37.83 -19.74 39.36
N LEU A 17 36.49 -19.76 39.26
CA LEU A 17 35.77 -20.11 38.02
C LEU A 17 35.39 -18.89 37.16
N SER A 18 35.81 -17.67 37.50
CA SER A 18 35.50 -16.45 36.73
C SER A 18 36.41 -16.20 35.51
N GLY A 19 37.28 -17.15 35.14
CA GLY A 19 38.50 -16.82 34.37
C GLY A 19 38.56 -17.14 32.87
N CYS A 20 37.83 -18.11 32.31
CA CYS A 20 38.28 -18.72 31.04
C CYS A 20 37.33 -18.59 29.83
N LEU A 21 36.46 -17.58 29.74
CA LEU A 21 35.61 -17.42 28.54
C LEU A 21 36.16 -16.43 27.49
N LYS A 22 37.24 -15.70 27.78
CA LYS A 22 37.72 -14.59 26.93
C LYS A 22 39.20 -14.66 26.54
N GLU A 23 39.96 -15.59 27.09
CA GLU A 23 41.39 -15.68 26.80
C GLU A 23 41.60 -16.24 25.37
N GLY A 24 42.29 -15.49 24.51
CA GLY A 24 42.57 -15.88 23.12
C GLY A 24 41.52 -15.46 22.08
N LEU A 25 40.40 -14.85 22.48
CA LEU A 25 39.52 -14.18 21.51
C LEU A 25 40.15 -12.85 21.08
N PRO A 26 40.14 -12.50 19.78
CA PRO A 26 40.57 -11.18 19.34
C PRO A 26 39.77 -10.10 20.07
N VAL A 27 40.45 -9.10 20.63
CA VAL A 27 39.78 -7.90 21.14
C VAL A 27 39.16 -7.19 19.94
N THR A 28 37.84 -7.29 19.81
CA THR A 28 37.08 -6.59 18.78
C THR A 28 36.25 -5.50 19.45
N ASN A 29 36.27 -4.31 18.86
CA ASN A 29 35.37 -3.24 19.29
C ASN A 29 33.96 -3.56 18.79
N ASN A 30 32.95 -3.39 19.64
CA ASN A 30 31.57 -3.47 19.19
C ASN A 30 31.30 -2.41 18.12
N SER A 31 30.47 -2.75 17.13
CA SER A 31 30.09 -1.82 16.07
C SER A 31 29.34 -0.61 16.63
N ASN A 32 29.69 0.58 16.16
CA ASN A 32 29.01 1.85 16.46
C ASN A 32 27.95 2.24 15.41
N GLN A 33 27.69 1.34 14.46
CA GLN A 33 26.74 1.56 13.36
C GLN A 33 25.30 1.54 13.86
N LYS A 34 24.57 2.59 13.54
CA LYS A 34 23.18 2.85 13.99
C LYS A 34 22.33 3.51 12.90
N ALA A 35 22.72 3.30 11.64
CA ALA A 35 22.06 3.87 10.48
C ALA A 35 20.85 3.01 10.05
N ILE A 36 19.68 3.61 9.86
CA ILE A 36 18.59 2.96 9.13
C ILE A 36 18.90 3.03 7.63
N SER A 37 18.98 1.87 6.97
CA SER A 37 19.23 1.78 5.52
C SER A 37 17.97 1.54 4.70
N GLY A 38 16.86 1.21 5.36
CA GLY A 38 15.54 1.02 4.74
C GLY A 38 14.43 1.10 5.78
N PHE A 39 13.26 1.59 5.36
CA PHE A 39 12.07 1.66 6.18
C PHE A 39 10.87 1.42 5.28
N ASP A 40 10.29 0.23 5.34
CA ASP A 40 9.30 -0.26 4.40
C ASP A 40 7.97 -0.59 5.10
N PHE A 41 6.92 -0.74 4.30
CA PHE A 41 5.57 -0.96 4.79
C PHE A 41 4.90 -2.14 4.10
N GLU A 42 4.04 -2.82 4.86
CA GLU A 42 3.18 -3.90 4.39
C GLU A 42 1.73 -3.58 4.71
N PHE A 43 0.86 -3.94 3.77
CA PHE A 43 -0.56 -4.11 4.02
C PHE A 43 -0.85 -5.61 4.17
N ARG A 44 -1.59 -5.95 5.23
CA ARG A 44 -1.99 -7.33 5.52
C ARG A 44 -3.50 -7.43 5.61
N TRP A 45 -4.06 -8.50 5.06
CA TRP A 45 -5.51 -8.75 5.09
C TRP A 45 -5.77 -10.25 5.20
N LEU A 46 -6.94 -10.60 5.74
CA LEU A 46 -7.40 -11.98 5.73
C LEU A 46 -7.92 -12.34 4.35
N SER A 47 -7.51 -13.50 3.84
CA SER A 47 -8.00 -14.09 2.60
C SER A 47 -8.28 -15.57 2.81
N GLN A 48 -8.84 -16.21 1.79
CA GLN A 48 -9.10 -17.64 1.78
C GLN A 48 -8.13 -18.33 0.82
N ASP A 49 -7.49 -19.40 1.29
CA ASP A 49 -6.67 -20.29 0.48
C ASP A 49 -7.41 -21.62 0.27
N THR A 50 -7.37 -22.14 -0.95
CA THR A 50 -8.05 -23.39 -1.32
C THR A 50 -7.02 -24.50 -1.42
N VAL A 51 -7.10 -25.47 -0.52
CA VAL A 51 -6.23 -26.64 -0.55
C VAL A 51 -6.84 -27.66 -1.50
N ARG A 52 -6.03 -28.11 -2.46
CA ARG A 52 -6.43 -29.13 -3.43
C ARG A 52 -5.56 -30.37 -3.31
N GLN A 53 -6.19 -31.53 -3.42
CA GLN A 53 -5.51 -32.81 -3.60
C GLN A 53 -6.11 -33.49 -4.84
N ASN A 54 -5.25 -33.92 -5.76
CA ASN A 54 -5.67 -34.51 -7.04
C ASN A 54 -6.71 -33.67 -7.82
N GLY A 55 -6.59 -32.34 -7.76
CA GLY A 55 -7.48 -31.39 -8.42
C GLY A 55 -8.81 -31.11 -7.68
N GLN A 56 -9.18 -31.92 -6.69
CA GLN A 56 -10.36 -31.70 -5.85
C GLN A 56 -10.06 -30.76 -4.68
N VAL A 57 -11.02 -29.88 -4.37
CA VAL A 57 -10.96 -29.03 -3.18
C VAL A 57 -11.22 -29.90 -1.95
N VAL A 58 -10.25 -29.94 -1.04
CA VAL A 58 -10.34 -30.72 0.20
C VAL A 58 -10.46 -29.86 1.45
N ASP A 59 -10.09 -28.57 1.37
CA ASP A 59 -10.13 -27.64 2.50
C ASP A 59 -10.09 -26.17 2.02
N ILE A 60 -10.64 -25.25 2.81
CA ILE A 60 -10.56 -23.79 2.61
C ILE A 60 -10.11 -23.15 3.91
N ARG A 61 -8.93 -22.52 3.89
CA ARG A 61 -8.28 -21.95 5.08
C ARG A 61 -8.32 -20.44 5.06
N THR A 62 -8.54 -19.82 6.21
CA THR A 62 -8.31 -18.39 6.35
C THR A 62 -6.81 -18.16 6.54
N VAL A 63 -6.21 -17.34 5.68
CA VAL A 63 -4.78 -17.00 5.71
C VAL A 63 -4.58 -15.50 5.81
N SER A 64 -3.45 -15.07 6.39
CA SER A 64 -3.03 -13.67 6.36
C SER A 64 -2.23 -13.42 5.09
N SER A 65 -2.85 -12.79 4.10
CA SER A 65 -2.15 -12.28 2.92
C SER A 65 -1.38 -11.00 3.25
N VAL A 66 -0.28 -10.80 2.53
CA VAL A 66 0.65 -9.68 2.71
C VAL A 66 0.96 -9.09 1.33
N ALA A 67 1.01 -7.76 1.26
CA ALA A 67 1.59 -7.04 0.14
C ALA A 67 2.54 -5.96 0.68
N LYS A 68 3.80 -5.98 0.22
CA LYS A 68 4.73 -4.87 0.43
C LYS A 68 4.26 -3.67 -0.38
N LEU A 69 4.07 -2.53 0.27
CA LEU A 69 3.74 -1.29 -0.43
C LEU A 69 4.97 -0.77 -1.20
N ASN A 70 4.72 -0.16 -2.36
CA ASN A 70 5.81 0.55 -3.04
C ASN A 70 6.18 1.75 -2.19
N ASN A 71 7.48 1.99 -2.02
CA ASN A 71 7.97 3.07 -1.17
C ASN A 71 9.16 3.77 -1.80
N THR A 72 9.11 5.10 -1.86
CA THR A 72 10.27 5.94 -2.13
C THR A 72 10.73 6.58 -0.83
N ILE A 73 11.99 6.35 -0.48
CA ILE A 73 12.59 6.82 0.76
C ILE A 73 13.55 7.98 0.48
N LYS A 74 13.46 9.04 1.27
CA LYS A 74 14.47 10.10 1.37
C LYS A 74 14.89 10.28 2.82
N ILE A 75 16.18 10.12 3.11
CA ILE A 75 16.75 10.36 4.45
C ILE A 75 17.42 11.73 4.46
N THR A 76 17.24 12.50 5.53
CA THR A 76 17.84 13.82 5.71
C THR A 76 18.36 13.97 7.13
N SER A 77 19.65 14.30 7.25
CA SER A 77 20.27 14.59 8.54
C SER A 77 19.78 15.92 9.10
N ARG A 78 19.54 15.97 10.41
CA ARG A 78 19.18 17.19 11.14
C ARG A 78 20.39 17.73 11.90
N ALA A 79 20.35 19.02 12.21
CA ALA A 79 21.43 19.70 12.94
C ALA A 79 21.65 19.18 14.37
N ASP A 80 20.64 18.55 14.97
CA ASP A 80 20.69 17.93 16.30
C ASP A 80 21.30 16.52 16.30
N GLY A 81 21.85 16.06 15.17
CA GLY A 81 22.48 14.75 15.02
C GLY A 81 21.49 13.59 14.78
N ASN A 82 20.18 13.85 14.74
CA ASN A 82 19.14 12.90 14.38
C ASN A 82 18.84 12.94 12.87
N ASP A 83 18.12 11.96 12.33
CA ASP A 83 17.69 11.99 10.92
C ASP A 83 16.18 11.96 10.78
N THR A 84 15.69 12.45 9.64
CA THR A 84 14.29 12.27 9.21
C THR A 84 14.24 11.36 7.98
N ILE A 85 13.36 10.37 8.01
CA ILE A 85 13.05 9.45 6.92
C ILE A 85 11.69 9.87 6.36
N TYR A 86 11.68 10.34 5.12
CA TYR A 86 10.47 10.65 4.38
C TYR A 86 10.11 9.45 3.50
N CYS A 87 8.89 8.94 3.67
CA CYS A 87 8.36 7.81 2.92
C CYS A 87 7.20 8.28 2.04
N LYS A 88 7.23 7.92 0.75
CA LYS A 88 6.11 8.13 -0.18
C LYS A 88 5.60 6.78 -0.66
N LEU A 89 4.42 6.40 -0.18
CA LEU A 89 3.83 5.09 -0.44
C LEU A 89 2.90 5.10 -1.66
N SER A 90 2.89 4.00 -2.42
CA SER A 90 1.84 3.72 -3.40
C SER A 90 1.37 2.26 -3.32
N ILE A 91 0.13 2.02 -3.70
CA ILE A 91 -0.52 0.71 -3.59
C ILE A 91 -0.14 -0.12 -4.83
N PRO A 92 0.61 -1.23 -4.66
CA PRO A 92 1.06 -2.06 -5.78
C PRO A 92 -0.11 -2.83 -6.40
N SER A 93 0.10 -3.39 -7.60
CA SER A 93 -0.87 -4.24 -8.28
C SER A 93 -1.12 -5.59 -7.59
N SER A 94 -0.24 -6.00 -6.68
CA SER A 94 -0.39 -7.21 -5.87
C SER A 94 -1.48 -7.10 -4.81
N VAL A 95 -1.91 -5.87 -4.45
CA VAL A 95 -3.08 -5.67 -3.59
C VAL A 95 -4.35 -5.85 -4.44
N PRO A 96 -5.21 -6.84 -4.13
CA PRO A 96 -6.44 -7.05 -4.88
C PRO A 96 -7.31 -5.80 -4.86
N THR A 97 -7.99 -5.51 -5.96
CA THR A 97 -8.85 -4.32 -6.14
C THR A 97 -9.77 -4.05 -4.96
N LYS A 98 -10.49 -5.08 -4.50
CA LYS A 98 -11.45 -5.00 -3.37
C LYS A 98 -10.79 -4.64 -2.03
N GLN A 99 -9.47 -4.83 -1.92
CA GLN A 99 -8.69 -4.53 -0.72
C GLN A 99 -7.98 -3.18 -0.76
N ARG A 100 -7.84 -2.55 -1.94
CA ARG A 100 -7.10 -1.27 -2.08
C ARG A 100 -7.68 -0.18 -1.18
N ILE A 101 -9.00 -0.12 -1.03
CA ILE A 101 -9.67 0.86 -0.16
C ILE A 101 -9.33 0.68 1.32
N ASN A 102 -8.92 -0.52 1.73
CA ASN A 102 -8.59 -0.86 3.12
C ASN A 102 -7.14 -0.52 3.49
N VAL A 103 -6.32 -0.09 2.52
CA VAL A 103 -4.96 0.39 2.81
C VAL A 103 -5.06 1.78 3.46
N LYS A 104 -4.82 1.86 4.77
CA LYS A 104 -4.93 3.09 5.56
C LYS A 104 -3.67 3.31 6.39
N LEU A 105 -3.10 4.51 6.37
CA LEU A 105 -1.93 4.84 7.21
C LEU A 105 -2.18 4.64 8.71
N THR A 106 -3.44 4.70 9.15
CA THR A 106 -3.83 4.46 10.54
C THR A 106 -3.69 3.01 11.00
N SER A 107 -3.46 2.07 10.06
CA SER A 107 -3.27 0.65 10.36
C SER A 107 -2.46 -0.05 9.25
N ILE A 108 -1.14 0.13 9.28
CA ILE A 108 -0.18 -0.58 8.40
C ILE A 108 0.99 -1.14 9.21
N TRP A 109 1.68 -2.14 8.66
CA TRP A 109 2.87 -2.73 9.26
C TRP A 109 4.09 -2.05 8.71
N ALA A 110 5.00 -1.60 9.58
CA ALA A 110 6.29 -1.07 9.16
C ALA A 110 7.44 -1.96 9.66
N TYR A 111 8.54 -1.95 8.93
CA TYR A 111 9.78 -2.61 9.32
C TYR A 111 10.98 -1.82 8.82
N ALA A 112 12.10 -1.92 9.53
CA ALA A 112 13.31 -1.17 9.25
C ALA A 112 14.50 -2.11 9.04
N ALA A 113 15.36 -1.77 8.08
CA ALA A 113 16.66 -2.38 7.93
C ALA A 113 17.67 -1.61 8.81
N ILE A 114 18.26 -2.30 9.78
CA ILE A 114 19.24 -1.77 10.72
C ILE A 114 20.53 -2.59 10.68
N PRO A 115 21.67 -2.07 11.17
CA PRO A 115 22.94 -2.78 11.16
C PRO A 115 22.89 -4.05 12.03
N ASN A 116 23.76 -5.00 11.72
CA ASN A 116 23.89 -6.23 12.51
C ASN A 116 24.15 -5.91 13.99
N ALA A 117 23.50 -6.64 14.89
CA ALA A 117 23.57 -6.47 16.34
C ALA A 117 23.10 -5.10 16.90
N ALA A 118 22.55 -4.21 16.06
CA ALA A 118 21.82 -3.05 16.53
C ALA A 118 20.40 -3.44 16.96
N ASN A 119 19.80 -2.63 17.84
CA ASN A 119 18.41 -2.75 18.25
C ASN A 119 17.65 -1.47 17.89
N ILE A 120 16.36 -1.60 17.56
CA ILE A 120 15.47 -0.47 17.28
C ILE A 120 14.27 -0.52 18.23
N ALA A 121 13.89 0.64 18.79
CA ALA A 121 12.74 0.77 19.66
C ALA A 121 11.91 2.00 19.28
N PRO A 122 10.56 1.93 19.30
CA PRO A 122 9.72 3.10 19.15
C PRO A 122 9.94 4.10 20.30
N GLN A 123 9.69 5.37 20.05
CA GLN A 123 9.76 6.46 21.02
C GLN A 123 8.44 7.24 21.04
N ASN A 124 8.12 7.89 22.16
CA ASN A 124 7.00 8.85 22.26
C ASN A 124 5.64 8.29 21.78
N GLY A 125 5.33 7.03 22.11
CA GLY A 125 4.07 6.39 21.68
C GLY A 125 4.02 6.01 20.21
N SER A 126 5.15 6.03 19.50
CA SER A 126 5.22 5.57 18.11
C SER A 126 4.86 4.08 18.01
N PRO A 127 4.28 3.63 16.88
CA PRO A 127 3.90 2.23 16.74
C PRO A 127 5.11 1.29 16.78
N GLU A 128 4.93 0.13 17.39
CA GLU A 128 5.92 -0.96 17.33
C GLU A 128 6.06 -1.47 15.88
N LEU A 129 7.30 -1.66 15.43
CA LEU A 129 7.57 -2.29 14.13
C LEU A 129 7.15 -3.76 14.13
N GLY A 130 6.73 -4.27 12.97
CA GLY A 130 6.21 -5.63 12.83
C GLY A 130 4.78 -5.84 13.35
N LYS A 131 4.14 -4.79 13.87
CA LYS A 131 2.73 -4.77 14.30
C LYS A 131 1.94 -3.73 13.49
N PRO A 132 0.59 -3.83 13.41
CA PRO A 132 -0.20 -2.78 12.79
C PRO A 132 -0.07 -1.49 13.61
N GLY A 133 0.18 -0.38 12.94
CA GLY A 133 0.43 0.91 13.57
C GLY A 133 -0.16 2.08 12.79
N ASP A 134 -0.36 3.20 13.50
CA ASP A 134 -0.74 4.48 12.92
C ASP A 134 0.51 5.29 12.50
N PHE A 135 0.67 5.44 11.20
CA PHE A 135 1.72 6.23 10.54
C PHE A 135 1.13 7.44 9.80
N SER A 136 -0.10 7.86 10.12
CA SER A 136 -0.71 9.08 9.58
C SER A 136 -0.06 10.36 10.11
N LYS A 137 0.75 10.25 11.17
CA LYS A 137 1.53 11.32 11.81
C LYS A 137 3.01 10.93 11.87
N ALA A 138 3.86 11.92 12.14
CA ALA A 138 5.28 11.67 12.34
C ALA A 138 5.51 10.72 13.54
N THR A 139 6.31 9.68 13.32
CA THR A 139 6.70 8.70 14.35
C THR A 139 8.20 8.76 14.59
N SER A 140 8.68 8.19 15.69
CA SER A 140 10.08 8.26 16.10
C SER A 140 10.59 6.92 16.60
N TYR A 141 11.83 6.60 16.21
CA TYR A 141 12.51 5.36 16.55
C TYR A 141 13.95 5.63 16.97
N LYS A 142 14.40 4.95 18.01
CA LYS A 142 15.79 5.00 18.49
C LYS A 142 16.50 3.73 18.06
N VAL A 143 17.60 3.87 17.32
CA VAL A 143 18.52 2.78 16.98
C VAL A 143 19.70 2.83 17.94
N THR A 144 19.96 1.71 18.62
CA THR A 144 21.10 1.53 19.53
C THR A 144 22.06 0.51 18.92
N ALA A 145 23.30 0.93 18.68
CA ALA A 145 24.34 0.07 18.12
C ALA A 145 24.87 -0.94 19.15
N ALA A 146 25.71 -1.86 18.70
CA ALA A 146 26.30 -2.89 19.57
C ALA A 146 27.22 -2.30 20.66
N ASP A 147 27.82 -1.13 20.41
CA ASP A 147 28.62 -0.40 21.40
C ASP A 147 27.79 0.39 22.42
N GLY A 148 26.46 0.37 22.30
CA GLY A 148 25.53 1.11 23.16
C GLY A 148 25.28 2.55 22.74
N SER A 149 26.02 3.07 21.75
CA SER A 149 25.73 4.39 21.18
C SER A 149 24.40 4.38 20.43
N SER A 150 23.69 5.51 20.38
CA SER A 150 22.34 5.56 19.82
C SER A 150 22.07 6.78 18.95
N LYS A 151 21.09 6.66 18.05
CA LYS A 151 20.62 7.72 17.16
C LYS A 151 19.11 7.64 17.02
N THR A 152 18.44 8.79 17.03
CA THR A 152 16.99 8.87 16.85
C THR A 152 16.65 9.22 15.40
N TYR A 153 15.60 8.59 14.91
CA TYR A 153 15.02 8.80 13.59
C TYR A 153 13.59 9.30 13.76
N THR A 154 13.20 10.28 12.96
CA THR A 154 11.80 10.68 12.75
C THR A 154 11.34 10.10 11.42
N VAL A 155 10.21 9.41 11.38
CA VAL A 155 9.62 8.86 10.15
C VAL A 155 8.39 9.68 9.82
N VAL A 156 8.33 10.19 8.60
CA VAL A 156 7.21 10.97 8.07
C VAL A 156 6.71 10.29 6.82
N VAL A 157 5.45 9.87 6.83
CA VAL A 157 4.81 9.22 5.68
C VAL A 157 3.91 10.22 4.98
N ALA A 158 4.11 10.41 3.68
CA ALA A 158 3.22 11.22 2.87
C ALA A 158 1.81 10.59 2.82
N PRO A 159 0.74 11.39 2.65
CA PRO A 159 -0.60 10.86 2.45
C PRO A 159 -0.65 9.80 1.34
N LEU A 160 -1.41 8.73 1.57
CA LEU A 160 -1.65 7.71 0.53
C LEU A 160 -2.42 8.31 -0.64
N PRO A 161 -2.28 7.73 -1.86
CA PRO A 161 -3.20 7.99 -2.95
C PRO A 161 -4.64 7.74 -2.50
N VAL A 162 -5.56 8.59 -2.94
CA VAL A 162 -6.99 8.41 -2.65
C VAL A 162 -7.47 7.13 -3.32
N VAL A 163 -8.20 6.31 -2.57
CA VAL A 163 -8.95 5.16 -3.10
C VAL A 163 -10.40 5.32 -2.63
N ASN A 164 -11.31 5.48 -3.58
CA ASN A 164 -12.74 5.59 -3.34
C ASN A 164 -13.46 4.26 -3.61
N GLN A 165 -14.74 4.18 -3.23
CA GLN A 165 -15.54 2.95 -3.30
C GLN A 165 -15.89 2.50 -4.72
N TRP A 166 -15.68 3.35 -5.73
CA TRP A 166 -15.99 3.07 -7.13
C TRP A 166 -14.77 2.66 -7.95
N GLU A 167 -13.56 2.69 -7.38
CA GLU A 167 -12.38 2.14 -8.06
C GLU A 167 -12.51 0.62 -8.25
N GLY A 168 -12.23 0.17 -9.47
CA GLY A 168 -12.03 -1.24 -9.73
C GLY A 168 -12.20 -1.69 -11.16
N LEU A 169 -12.24 -3.01 -11.33
CA LEU A 169 -12.43 -3.66 -12.62
C LEU A 169 -13.92 -3.78 -12.92
N TYR A 170 -14.35 -3.15 -14.01
CA TYR A 170 -15.73 -3.20 -14.50
C TYR A 170 -15.80 -4.01 -15.78
N HIS A 171 -16.87 -4.77 -15.92
CA HIS A 171 -17.27 -5.32 -17.19
C HIS A 171 -18.19 -4.33 -17.91
N SER A 172 -17.79 -3.92 -19.11
CA SER A 172 -18.45 -2.92 -19.92
C SER A 172 -19.25 -3.58 -21.03
N THR A 173 -20.56 -3.35 -21.05
CA THR A 173 -21.44 -3.76 -22.14
C THR A 173 -22.21 -2.58 -22.70
N GLY A 174 -22.39 -2.48 -24.01
CA GLY A 174 -23.03 -1.32 -24.59
C GLY A 174 -22.88 -1.23 -26.09
N HIS A 175 -23.12 -0.04 -26.63
CA HIS A 175 -22.96 0.26 -28.04
C HIS A 175 -22.19 1.57 -28.23
N PHE A 176 -21.25 1.56 -29.17
CA PHE A 176 -20.57 2.73 -29.67
C PHE A 176 -21.10 3.00 -31.09
N ASP A 177 -21.97 3.99 -31.18
CA ASP A 177 -22.44 4.55 -32.45
C ASP A 177 -21.36 5.46 -33.05
N HIS A 178 -20.61 4.89 -34.00
CA HIS A 178 -19.57 5.57 -34.75
C HIS A 178 -19.97 5.63 -36.23
N PRO A 179 -19.90 6.80 -36.91
CA PRO A 179 -20.44 6.97 -38.26
C PRO A 179 -19.96 5.97 -39.33
N THR A 180 -18.74 5.45 -39.19
CA THR A 180 -18.13 4.49 -40.14
C THR A 180 -17.77 3.13 -39.53
N SER A 181 -17.94 2.96 -38.22
CA SER A 181 -17.52 1.75 -37.52
C SER A 181 -18.35 1.51 -36.25
N PRO A 182 -19.69 1.47 -36.38
CA PRO A 182 -20.55 1.22 -35.24
C PRO A 182 -20.30 -0.20 -34.72
N ARG A 183 -20.31 -0.37 -33.40
CA ARG A 183 -19.96 -1.66 -32.78
C ARG A 183 -20.44 -1.76 -31.35
N ASP A 184 -20.63 -3.01 -30.93
CA ASP A 184 -20.94 -3.32 -29.54
C ASP A 184 -19.69 -3.30 -28.67
N LEU A 185 -19.88 -2.92 -27.42
CA LEU A 185 -18.88 -2.96 -26.37
C LEU A 185 -19.11 -4.22 -25.53
N ASN A 186 -18.05 -4.99 -25.32
CA ASN A 186 -18.04 -6.16 -24.44
C ASN A 186 -16.60 -6.41 -23.97
N LEU A 187 -16.16 -5.62 -22.99
CA LEU A 187 -14.76 -5.61 -22.55
C LEU A 187 -14.64 -5.26 -21.07
N ASP A 188 -13.56 -5.73 -20.44
CA ASP A 188 -13.22 -5.32 -19.09
C ASP A 188 -12.39 -4.03 -19.10
N LYS A 189 -12.68 -3.12 -18.16
CA LYS A 189 -11.97 -1.84 -17.98
C LYS A 189 -11.69 -1.59 -16.50
N TYR A 190 -10.47 -1.15 -16.19
CA TYR A 190 -10.14 -0.73 -14.83
C TYR A 190 -10.33 0.78 -14.67
N PHE A 191 -11.05 1.17 -13.63
CA PHE A 191 -11.22 2.57 -13.23
C PHE A 191 -10.45 2.84 -11.95
N THR A 192 -9.59 3.86 -11.97
CA THR A 192 -8.77 4.30 -10.83
C THR A 192 -9.39 5.52 -10.18
N SER A 193 -9.25 5.65 -8.86
CA SER A 193 -9.69 6.85 -8.13
C SER A 193 -8.88 8.09 -8.54
N VAL A 194 -9.57 9.20 -8.74
CA VAL A 194 -8.97 10.53 -8.90
C VAL A 194 -9.08 11.31 -7.60
N ASP A 195 -10.28 11.31 -7.01
CA ASP A 195 -10.59 11.95 -5.73
C ASP A 195 -11.66 11.15 -4.98
N ALA A 196 -12.23 11.73 -3.92
CA ALA A 196 -13.23 11.07 -3.07
C ALA A 196 -14.51 10.63 -3.82
N SER A 197 -14.80 11.24 -4.96
CA SER A 197 -16.04 11.08 -5.73
C SER A 197 -15.83 10.89 -7.23
N THR A 198 -14.59 10.87 -7.71
CA THR A 198 -14.26 10.79 -9.14
C THR A 198 -13.38 9.58 -9.42
N ILE A 199 -13.70 8.85 -10.48
CA ILE A 199 -12.85 7.78 -11.04
C ILE A 199 -12.50 8.09 -12.50
N THR A 200 -11.38 7.55 -12.98
CA THR A 200 -10.94 7.66 -14.38
C THR A 200 -10.59 6.29 -14.94
N GLY A 201 -10.89 6.08 -16.22
CA GLY A 201 -10.60 4.83 -16.92
C GLY A 201 -10.68 4.99 -18.43
N ASP A 202 -10.54 3.88 -19.14
CA ASP A 202 -10.56 3.87 -20.59
C ASP A 202 -11.91 4.34 -21.14
N HIS A 203 -11.84 5.19 -22.16
CA HIS A 203 -13.01 5.60 -22.92
C HIS A 203 -13.45 4.46 -23.84
N SER A 204 -14.71 4.01 -23.74
CA SER A 204 -15.29 2.93 -24.56
C SER A 204 -14.30 1.77 -24.77
N ASP A 205 -13.79 1.57 -25.99
CA ASP A 205 -12.75 0.64 -26.41
C ASP A 205 -11.50 1.36 -26.99
N LEU A 206 -11.39 2.67 -26.75
CA LEU A 206 -10.36 3.57 -27.30
C LEU A 206 -9.20 3.85 -26.32
N GLY A 207 -9.15 3.17 -25.16
CA GLY A 207 -8.11 3.36 -24.13
C GLY A 207 -6.68 3.30 -24.67
N SER A 208 -6.39 2.31 -25.51
CA SER A 208 -5.07 2.14 -26.16
C SER A 208 -4.68 3.29 -27.10
N SER A 209 -5.64 4.11 -27.53
CA SER A 209 -5.42 5.30 -28.35
C SER A 209 -5.27 6.58 -27.50
N GLY A 210 -5.16 6.45 -26.17
CA GLY A 210 -5.00 7.58 -25.26
C GLY A 210 -6.32 8.29 -24.91
N TYR A 211 -7.47 7.65 -25.16
CA TYR A 211 -8.77 8.20 -24.81
C TYR A 211 -9.21 7.72 -23.44
N THR A 212 -9.63 8.65 -22.58
CA THR A 212 -10.10 8.35 -21.23
C THR A 212 -11.43 9.02 -20.93
N ILE A 213 -12.12 8.51 -19.93
CA ILE A 213 -13.25 9.20 -19.32
C ILE A 213 -13.01 9.39 -17.82
N THR A 214 -13.50 10.50 -17.29
CA THR A 214 -13.70 10.69 -15.86
C THR A 214 -15.19 10.57 -15.54
N ILE A 215 -15.51 9.84 -14.49
CA ILE A 215 -16.87 9.69 -13.97
C ILE A 215 -16.86 10.31 -12.57
N LYS A 216 -17.56 11.44 -12.41
CA LYS A 216 -17.81 12.06 -11.11
C LYS A 216 -19.18 11.59 -10.60
N ILE A 217 -19.22 11.06 -9.39
CA ILE A 217 -20.42 10.54 -8.75
C ILE A 217 -20.96 11.58 -7.75
N ASN A 218 -22.20 12.01 -7.95
CA ASN A 218 -22.88 12.92 -7.04
C ASN A 218 -23.53 12.15 -5.88
N SER A 219 -23.92 12.87 -4.83
CA SER A 219 -24.52 12.27 -3.61
C SER A 219 -25.87 11.60 -3.86
N ASP A 220 -26.59 12.00 -4.91
CA ASP A 220 -27.86 11.39 -5.36
C ASP A 220 -27.66 10.19 -6.31
N ASN A 221 -26.41 9.78 -6.52
CA ASN A 221 -25.96 8.78 -7.48
C ASN A 221 -26.16 9.15 -8.96
N SER A 222 -26.53 10.39 -9.29
CA SER A 222 -26.32 10.89 -10.65
C SER A 222 -24.82 10.97 -10.94
N VAL A 223 -24.41 10.81 -12.20
CA VAL A 223 -23.00 10.90 -12.58
C VAL A 223 -22.77 11.89 -13.71
N VAL A 224 -21.60 12.53 -13.67
CA VAL A 224 -21.10 13.39 -14.74
C VAL A 224 -19.95 12.67 -15.43
N VAL A 225 -20.10 12.42 -16.74
CA VAL A 225 -19.07 11.82 -17.57
C VAL A 225 -18.40 12.90 -18.40
N THR A 226 -17.06 12.97 -18.35
CA THR A 226 -16.25 13.87 -19.17
C THR A 226 -15.21 13.04 -19.92
N GLN A 227 -14.98 13.36 -21.20
CA GLN A 227 -14.12 12.59 -22.09
C GLN A 227 -12.85 13.36 -22.44
N TYR A 228 -11.73 12.65 -22.56
CA TYR A 228 -10.45 13.23 -22.93
C TYR A 228 -9.78 12.40 -24.03
N ALA A 229 -9.04 13.08 -24.90
CA ALA A 229 -8.07 12.47 -25.82
C ALA A 229 -6.70 13.06 -25.51
N SER A 230 -5.76 12.21 -25.08
CA SER A 230 -4.41 12.62 -24.70
C SER A 230 -4.41 13.78 -23.68
N GLY A 231 -5.34 13.75 -22.73
CA GLY A 231 -5.52 14.77 -21.68
C GLY A 231 -6.29 16.03 -22.10
N SER A 232 -6.64 16.18 -23.38
CA SER A 232 -7.46 17.30 -23.86
C SER A 232 -8.93 16.95 -23.81
N LEU A 233 -9.75 17.84 -23.26
CA LEU A 233 -11.21 17.68 -23.22
C LEU A 233 -11.76 17.49 -24.65
N LEU A 234 -12.58 16.46 -24.84
CA LEU A 234 -13.08 16.08 -26.17
C LEU A 234 -14.61 16.00 -26.24
N GLY A 235 -15.28 15.68 -25.14
CA GLY A 235 -16.70 15.35 -25.18
C GLY A 235 -17.45 15.60 -23.88
N GLU A 236 -18.75 15.38 -23.97
CA GLU A 236 -19.76 15.70 -22.96
C GLU A 236 -20.75 14.54 -22.78
N MET A 237 -21.67 14.67 -21.82
CA MET A 237 -22.80 13.75 -21.71
C MET A 237 -23.79 13.96 -22.86
N VAL A 238 -24.54 12.92 -23.22
CA VAL A 238 -25.66 13.08 -24.17
C VAL A 238 -26.78 13.87 -23.49
N PRO A 239 -27.21 15.03 -24.05
CA PRO A 239 -28.28 15.83 -23.45
C PRO A 239 -29.57 15.03 -23.26
N GLY A 240 -30.16 15.11 -22.07
CA GLY A 240 -31.38 14.41 -21.70
C GLY A 240 -31.23 12.90 -21.42
N ALA A 241 -30.05 12.32 -21.68
CA ALA A 241 -29.79 10.92 -21.37
C ALA A 241 -29.44 10.72 -19.89
N VAL A 242 -29.84 9.56 -19.35
CA VAL A 242 -29.58 9.21 -17.95
C VAL A 242 -28.12 8.78 -17.78
N ASN A 243 -27.45 9.39 -16.81
CA ASN A 243 -26.15 8.98 -16.34
C ASN A 243 -26.25 8.78 -14.82
N LYS A 244 -26.07 7.53 -14.34
CA LYS A 244 -26.22 7.20 -12.91
C LYS A 244 -25.38 6.03 -12.44
N TYR A 245 -25.21 5.94 -11.14
CA TYR A 245 -24.72 4.76 -10.41
C TYR A 245 -25.87 4.09 -9.66
N ASP A 246 -25.95 2.77 -9.74
CA ASP A 246 -26.81 1.96 -8.90
C ASP A 246 -25.96 1.25 -7.83
N PRO A 247 -26.06 1.67 -6.54
CA PRO A 247 -25.28 1.08 -5.46
C PRO A 247 -25.68 -0.37 -5.13
N ALA A 248 -26.92 -0.78 -5.42
CA ALA A 248 -27.38 -2.14 -5.12
C ALA A 248 -26.71 -3.15 -6.06
N THR A 249 -26.59 -2.80 -7.34
CA THR A 249 -25.98 -3.67 -8.36
C THR A 249 -24.52 -3.33 -8.65
N LYS A 250 -24.00 -2.24 -8.09
CA LYS A 250 -22.67 -1.67 -8.35
C LYS A 250 -22.44 -1.43 -9.84
N THR A 251 -23.42 -0.81 -10.47
CA THR A 251 -23.50 -0.65 -11.92
C THR A 251 -23.61 0.82 -12.29
N PHE A 252 -22.79 1.27 -13.24
CA PHE A 252 -23.01 2.56 -13.90
C PHE A 252 -23.85 2.38 -15.17
N THR A 253 -24.75 3.33 -15.41
CA THR A 253 -25.36 3.57 -16.72
C THR A 253 -24.77 4.87 -17.25
N LEU A 254 -24.06 4.82 -18.38
CA LEU A 254 -23.35 5.95 -18.96
C LEU A 254 -23.84 6.22 -20.38
N ASN A 255 -24.08 7.49 -20.70
CA ASN A 255 -24.45 7.99 -22.01
C ASN A 255 -23.69 9.28 -22.29
N TYR A 256 -22.69 9.19 -23.15
CA TYR A 256 -21.77 10.28 -23.45
C TYR A 256 -21.43 10.33 -24.93
N ARG A 257 -20.99 11.50 -25.41
CA ARG A 257 -20.71 11.74 -26.82
C ARG A 257 -19.57 12.70 -27.02
N TYR A 258 -18.93 12.62 -28.18
CA TYR A 258 -17.99 13.64 -28.63
C TYR A 258 -18.22 13.98 -30.09
N MET A 259 -17.87 15.22 -30.45
CA MET A 259 -17.91 15.65 -31.84
C MET A 259 -16.67 15.13 -32.58
N GLY A 260 -16.86 14.59 -33.78
CA GLY A 260 -15.76 14.52 -34.73
C GLY A 260 -16.22 14.92 -36.13
N GLY A 261 -15.40 14.64 -37.15
CA GLY A 261 -15.55 15.28 -38.47
C GLY A 261 -16.93 15.19 -39.14
N ASN A 262 -17.66 14.08 -38.93
CA ASN A 262 -18.96 13.81 -39.57
C ASN A 262 -20.12 13.77 -38.57
N GLY A 263 -20.00 14.45 -37.43
CA GLY A 263 -21.03 14.52 -36.40
C GLY A 263 -20.67 13.83 -35.10
N TYR A 264 -21.67 13.71 -34.23
CA TYR A 264 -21.52 13.13 -32.91
C TYR A 264 -21.27 11.62 -32.98
N ARG A 265 -20.31 11.19 -32.18
CA ARG A 265 -20.04 9.81 -31.82
C ARG A 265 -20.65 9.58 -30.45
N THR A 266 -21.57 8.63 -30.35
CA THR A 266 -22.35 8.43 -29.12
C THR A 266 -22.05 7.07 -28.53
N ILE A 267 -21.87 7.03 -27.22
CA ILE A 267 -21.58 5.84 -26.46
C ILE A 267 -22.67 5.68 -25.41
N SER A 268 -23.31 4.53 -25.41
CA SER A 268 -24.23 4.08 -24.37
C SER A 268 -23.69 2.78 -23.79
N GLU A 269 -23.32 2.80 -22.52
CA GLU A 269 -22.73 1.63 -21.87
C GLU A 269 -23.14 1.45 -20.42
N THR A 270 -23.12 0.18 -20.01
CA THR A 270 -23.31 -0.27 -18.65
C THR A 270 -21.96 -0.78 -18.14
N LEU A 271 -21.49 -0.25 -17.02
CA LEU A 271 -20.28 -0.73 -16.35
C LEU A 271 -20.67 -1.46 -15.07
N LYS A 272 -20.50 -2.78 -15.02
CA LYS A 272 -20.80 -3.60 -13.84
C LYS A 272 -19.52 -4.00 -13.12
N LEU A 273 -19.39 -3.67 -11.84
CA LEU A 273 -18.20 -4.02 -11.05
C LEU A 273 -18.03 -5.56 -10.93
N LYS A 274 -16.80 -6.06 -11.07
CA LYS A 274 -16.43 -7.48 -10.91
C LYS A 274 -15.95 -7.82 -9.48
#